data_AF-A0A7X8VBG7-F1
#
_entry.id   AF-A0A7X8VBG7-F1
#
_cell.length_a   1.000
_cell.length_b   1.000
_cell.length_c   1.000
_cell.angle_alpha   90.00
_cell.angle_beta   90.00
_cell.angle_gamma   90.00
#
_symmetry.space_group_name_H-M   'P 1'
#
loop_
_entity.id
_entity.type
_entity.pdbx_description
1 polymer ?
#
loop_
_entity_poly.entity_id
_entity_poly.type
_entity_poly.pdbx_seq_one_letter_code
_entity_poly.pdbx_strand_id
1 'polypeptide(L)' 'MFDLKGKKAIVTGGASGLSLGAVEALHDAGAEVAIIDISKNVEEKAKELSQRGPAVYGIRADLSNR' A
#
# COMPACT_ATOMS: atom_id res chain seq x y z
N MET A 1 11.72 2.14 16.51
CA MET A 1 10.89 2.38 15.30
C MET A 1 11.73 1.96 14.10
N PHE A 2 11.13 1.31 13.10
CA PHE A 2 11.86 0.85 11.92
C PHE A 2 12.11 2.04 10.97
N ASP A 3 13.31 2.10 10.37
CA ASP A 3 13.62 3.05 9.29
C ASP A 3 13.65 2.28 7.95
N LEU A 4 12.66 2.53 7.11
CA LEU A 4 12.50 1.94 5.80
C LEU A 4 12.66 2.98 4.69
N LYS A 5 13.27 4.14 4.99
CA LYS A 5 13.48 5.19 4.00
C LYS A 5 14.21 4.67 2.76
N GLY A 6 13.62 4.93 1.60
CA GLY A 6 14.17 4.49 0.30
C GLY A 6 13.99 3.00 0.01
N LYS A 7 13.25 2.26 0.85
CA LYS A 7 12.81 0.89 0.56
C LYS A 7 11.46 0.90 -0.14
N LYS A 8 11.16 -0.22 -0.81
CA LYS A 8 9.89 -0.47 -1.47
C LYS A 8 9.27 -1.74 -0.91
N ALA A 9 7.96 -1.73 -0.74
CA ALA A 9 7.19 -2.88 -0.27
C ALA A 9 5.99 -3.14 -1.18
N ILE A 10 5.58 -4.40 -1.25
CA ILE A 10 4.34 -4.83 -1.90
C ILE A 10 3.45 -5.43 -0.83
N VAL A 11 2.19 -5.00 -0.78
CA VAL A 11 1.17 -5.54 0.12
C VAL A 11 -0.02 -5.99 -0.69
N THR A 12 -0.38 -7.26 -0.55
CA THR A 12 -1.59 -7.84 -1.18
C THR A 12 -2.77 -7.71 -0.23
N GLY A 13 -3.95 -7.37 -0.75
CA GLY A 13 -5.15 -7.18 0.08
C GLY A 13 -5.08 -5.93 0.98
N GLY A 14 -4.22 -4.97 0.64
CA GLY A 14 -3.91 -3.82 1.49
C GLY A 14 -4.89 -2.64 1.40
N ALA A 15 -6.00 -2.77 0.66
CA ALA A 15 -6.96 -1.67 0.53
C ALA A 15 -7.89 -1.51 1.76
N SER A 16 -7.89 -2.48 2.69
CA SER A 16 -8.73 -2.45 3.90
C SER A 16 -8.23 -3.39 5.01
N GLY A 17 -8.87 -3.36 6.17
CA GLY A 17 -8.67 -4.33 7.26
C GLY A 17 -7.26 -4.33 7.86
N LEU A 18 -6.78 -5.51 8.26
CA LEU A 18 -5.48 -5.68 8.91
C LEU A 18 -4.32 -5.25 8.01
N SER A 19 -4.39 -5.61 6.73
CA SER A 19 -3.33 -5.32 5.76
C SER A 19 -3.20 -3.82 5.47
N LEU A 20 -4.28 -3.04 5.59
CA LEU A 20 -4.20 -1.58 5.51
C LEU A 20 -3.33 -1.00 6.64
N GLY A 21 -3.45 -1.53 7.87
CA GLY A 21 -2.56 -1.12 8.97
C GLY A 21 -1.09 -1.44 8.70
N ALA A 22 -0.80 -2.54 7.99
CA ALA A 22 0.56 -2.86 7.55
C ALA A 22 1.06 -1.87 6.48
N VAL A 23 0.20 -1.49 5.52
CA VAL A 23 0.52 -0.44 4.53
C VAL A 23 0.87 0.87 5.24
N GLU A 24 0.03 1.31 6.19
CA GLU A 24 0.24 2.54 6.96
C GLU A 24 1.54 2.49 7.75
N ALA A 25 1.82 1.39 8.45
CA ALA A 25 3.05 1.25 9.23
C ALA A 25 4.32 1.26 8.35
N LEU A 26 4.29 0.61 7.18
CA LEU A 26 5.41 0.61 6.24
C LEU A 26 5.63 2.00 5.63
N HIS A 27 4.55 2.67 5.25
CA HIS A 27 4.55 4.02 4.73
C HIS A 27 5.09 5.03 5.76
N ASP A 28 4.59 4.98 7.00
CA ASP A 28 5.02 5.84 8.10
C ASP A 28 6.49 5.60 8.48
N ALA A 29 6.99 4.39 8.28
CA ALA A 29 8.41 4.04 8.42
C ALA A 29 9.29 4.53 7.26
N GLY A 30 8.72 5.13 6.21
CA GLY A 30 9.47 5.75 5.10
C GLY A 30 9.55 4.92 3.81
N ALA A 31 8.84 3.79 3.72
CA ALA A 31 8.82 2.97 2.51
C ALA A 31 7.82 3.50 1.46
N GLU A 32 8.17 3.40 0.19
CA GLU A 32 7.16 3.40 -0.88
C GLU A 32 6.40 2.07 -0.85
N VAL A 33 5.09 2.10 -1.01
CA VAL A 33 4.25 0.88 -0.91
C VAL A 33 3.40 0.70 -2.16
N ALA A 34 3.40 -0.50 -2.74
CA ALA A 34 2.44 -0.89 -3.76
C ALA A 34 1.38 -1.82 -3.15
N ILE A 35 0.11 -1.42 -3.25
CA ILE A 35 -1.04 -2.19 -2.82
C ILE A 35 -1.61 -2.93 -4.03
N ILE A 36 -1.65 -4.26 -3.97
CA ILE A 36 -2.32 -5.08 -4.98
C ILE A 36 -3.59 -5.65 -4.35
N ASP A 37 -4.75 -5.31 -4.90
CA ASP A 37 -6.03 -5.71 -4.32
C ASP A 37 -7.09 -5.92 -5.41
N ILE A 38 -8.04 -6.83 -5.18
CA ILE A 38 -9.18 -7.03 -6.08
C ILE A 38 -10.20 -5.88 -5.96
N SER A 39 -10.18 -5.20 -4.81
CA SER A 39 -11.12 -4.15 -4.47
C SER A 39 -11.03 -2.97 -5.44
N LYS A 40 -12.20 -2.39 -5.75
CA LYS A 40 -12.34 -1.23 -6.63
C LYS A 40 -11.77 0.06 -6.01
N ASN A 41 -11.62 0.10 -4.68
CA ASN A 41 -11.17 1.30 -3.96
C ASN A 41 -9.65 1.40 -3.80
N VAL A 42 -8.86 0.45 -4.30
CA VAL A 42 -7.41 0.39 -4.06
C VAL A 42 -6.67 1.64 -4.56
N GLU A 43 -7.08 2.18 -5.71
CA GLU A 43 -6.47 3.38 -6.28
C GLU A 43 -6.80 4.64 -5.47
N GLU A 44 -8.04 4.76 -4.98
CA GLU A 44 -8.47 5.87 -4.13
C GLU A 44 -7.74 5.84 -2.79
N LYS A 45 -7.66 4.66 -2.15
CA LYS A 45 -6.93 4.49 -0.89
C LYS A 45 -5.44 4.82 -1.04
N ALA A 46 -4.82 4.38 -2.13
CA ALA A 46 -3.42 4.70 -2.41
C ALA A 46 -3.21 6.21 -2.63
N LYS A 47 -4.14 6.90 -3.31
CA LYS A 47 -4.11 8.36 -3.47
C LYS A 47 -4.22 9.08 -2.13
N GLU A 48 -5.15 8.67 -1.26
CA GLU A 48 -5.30 9.23 0.08
C GLU A 48 -4.02 9.11 0.90
N LEU A 49 -3.42 7.91 0.93
CA LEU A 49 -2.18 7.67 1.68
C LEU A 49 -1.00 8.45 1.10
N SER A 50 -0.92 8.60 -0.23
CA SER A 50 0.14 9.36 -0.90
C SER A 50 0.08 10.88 -0.68
N GLN A 51 -0.99 11.41 -0.07
CA GLN A 51 -1.06 12.85 0.26
C GLN A 51 -0.06 13.26 1.33
N ARG A 52 0.47 12.30 2.09
CA ARG A 52 1.50 12.48 3.10
C ARG A 52 2.62 11.48 2.82
N GLY A 53 3.85 11.78 3.22
CA GLY A 53 4.95 10.80 3.21
C GLY A 53 5.36 10.24 1.82
N PRO A 54 5.98 9.04 1.80
CA PRO A 54 6.40 8.35 0.58
C PRO A 54 5.24 7.87 -0.30
N ALA A 55 5.50 7.66 -1.59
CA ALA A 55 4.45 7.25 -2.53
C ALA A 55 3.77 5.92 -2.16
N VAL A 56 2.45 5.87 -2.34
CA VAL A 56 1.66 4.64 -2.27
C VAL A 56 0.97 4.43 -3.62
N TYR A 57 1.17 3.27 -4.22
CA TYR A 57 0.63 2.89 -5.52
C TYR A 57 -0.52 1.91 -5.32
N GLY A 58 -1.66 2.13 -5.97
CA GLY A 58 -2.78 1.21 -5.96
C GLY A 58 -2.89 0.46 -7.28
N ILE A 59 -2.85 -0.87 -7.26
CA ILE A 59 -3.02 -1.74 -8.41
C ILE A 59 -4.23 -2.62 -8.17
N ARG A 60 -5.26 -2.45 -9.00
CA ARG A 60 -6.41 -3.36 -8.99
C ARG A 60 -6.10 -4.61 -9.79
N ALA A 61 -5.98 -5.74 -9.12
CA ALA A 61 -5.74 -7.03 -9.76
C ALA A 61 -6.33 -8.19 -8.94
N ASP A 62 -6.78 -9.23 -9.65
CA ASP A 62 -7.07 -10.52 -9.05
C ASP A 62 -5.83 -11.41 -9.18
N LEU A 63 -5.19 -11.71 -8.05
CA LEU A 63 -3.97 -12.53 -8.01
C LEU A 63 -4.21 -14.01 -8.37
N SER A 64 -5.48 -14.44 -8.45
CA SER A 64 -5.84 -15.77 -8.94
C SER A 64 -5.75 -15.88 -10.46
N ASN A 65 -5.65 -14.75 -11.17
CA ASN A 65 -5.54 -14.67 -12.62
C ASN A 65 -4.07 -14.43 -13.03
N ARG A 66 -3.49 -15.35 -13.83
CA ARG A 66 -2.05 -15.43 -14.12
C ARG A 66 -1.69 -14.92 -15.50
#